data_AF-A0A7J9MT19-F1
#
_entry.id   AF-A0A7J9MT19-F1
#
_cell.length_a   1.000
_cell.length_b   1.000
_cell.length_c   1.000
_cell.angle_alpha   90.00
_cell.angle_beta   90.00
_cell.angle_gamma   90.00
#
_symmetry.space_group_name_H-M   'P 1'
#
loop_
_entity.id
_entity.type
_entity.pdbx_description
1 polymer ?
#
loop_
_entity_poly.entity_id
_entity_poly.type
_entity_poly.pdbx_seq_one_letter_code
_entity_poly.pdbx_strand_id
1 'polypeptide(L)'
;MISILANSYDQNAKLLNGTHKSHVHSPLEADILASYKPVINATLLVPNIREVEETTKKALEYFKSTRHIILYYEDVVKNRTKLAEVQEFLKVPTRELSSRQVKIHKGSLSKHIQNWNDVEKALNGTQYESYLYGDYRR
;
A
#
# COMPACT_ATOMS: atom_id res chain seq x y z
N MET A 1 -2.81 4.56 -2.80
CA MET A 1 -4.08 5.23 -3.17
C MET A 1 -5.29 4.32 -2.98
N ILE A 2 -5.33 3.10 -3.54
CA ILE A 2 -6.47 2.18 -3.42
C ILE A 2 -6.89 1.93 -1.97
N SER A 3 -5.95 1.57 -1.09
CA SER A 3 -6.26 1.31 0.33
C SER A 3 -6.76 2.55 1.08
N ILE A 4 -6.39 3.76 0.65
CA ILE A 4 -6.90 5.00 1.24
C ILE A 4 -8.37 5.18 0.88
N LEU A 5 -8.73 4.99 -0.39
CA LEU A 5 -10.10 5.08 -0.87
C LEU A 5 -10.98 3.98 -0.25
N ALA A 6 -10.48 2.75 -0.18
CA ALA A 6 -11.19 1.64 0.46
C ALA A 6 -11.41 1.89 1.97
N ASN A 7 -10.39 2.38 2.68
CA ASN A 7 -10.53 2.74 4.09
C ASN A 7 -11.52 3.89 4.30
N SER A 8 -11.49 4.92 3.45
CA SER A 8 -12.44 6.03 3.51
C SER A 8 -13.87 5.60 3.21
N TYR A 9 -14.05 4.63 2.31
CA TYR A 9 -15.36 4.05 2.04
C TYR A 9 -15.89 3.30 3.27
N ASP A 10 -15.07 2.42 3.86
CA ASP A 10 -15.46 1.64 5.04
C ASP A 10 -15.75 2.51 6.27
N GLN A 11 -15.14 3.70 6.39
CA GLN A 11 -15.47 4.65 7.45
C GLN A 11 -16.96 5.02 7.46
N ASN A 12 -17.59 5.06 6.28
CA ASN A 12 -19.00 5.37 6.10
C ASN A 12 -19.86 4.11 6.01
N ALA A 13 -19.46 3.14 5.19
CA ALA A 13 -20.21 1.93 4.93
C ALA A 13 -20.19 0.93 6.09
N LYS A 14 -19.10 0.92 6.87
CA LYS A 14 -18.92 0.09 8.07
C LYS A 14 -19.25 -1.38 7.81
N LEU A 15 -18.58 -1.94 6.80
CA LEU A 15 -18.92 -3.24 6.20
C LEU A 15 -18.81 -4.40 7.20
N LEU A 16 -18.04 -4.21 8.27
CA LEU A 16 -17.81 -5.23 9.30
C LEU A 16 -18.56 -4.86 10.58
N ASN A 17 -19.73 -5.47 10.76
CA ASN A 17 -20.55 -5.35 11.97
C ASN A 17 -20.85 -3.90 12.37
N GLY A 18 -21.07 -3.01 11.39
CA GLY A 18 -21.37 -1.61 11.67
C GLY A 18 -20.20 -0.84 12.29
N THR A 19 -18.97 -1.36 12.19
CA THR A 19 -17.75 -0.73 12.69
C THR A 19 -16.76 -0.50 11.56
N HIS A 20 -16.12 0.67 11.55
CA HIS A 20 -15.00 0.96 10.66
C HIS A 20 -13.75 0.16 11.06
N LYS A 21 -13.07 -0.43 10.08
CA LYS A 21 -11.85 -1.23 10.28
C LYS A 21 -10.75 -0.79 9.32
N SER A 22 -9.62 -0.36 9.88
CA SER A 22 -8.39 -0.11 9.12
C SER A 22 -7.51 -1.36 8.93
N HIS A 23 -7.79 -2.41 9.69
CA HIS A 23 -7.09 -3.70 9.66
C HIS A 23 -8.04 -4.82 10.12
N VAL A 24 -7.70 -6.05 9.74
CA VAL A 24 -8.52 -7.25 9.99
C VAL A 24 -7.67 -8.41 10.45
N HIS A 25 -8.29 -9.38 11.12
CA HIS A 25 -7.61 -10.55 11.68
C HIS A 25 -8.05 -11.87 11.05
N SER A 26 -9.01 -11.84 10.12
CA SER A 26 -9.45 -13.02 9.39
C SER A 26 -9.41 -12.80 7.86
N PRO A 27 -9.16 -13.87 7.08
CA PRO A 27 -9.26 -13.80 5.62
C PRO A 27 -10.65 -13.36 5.13
N LEU A 28 -11.71 -13.79 5.81
CA LEU A 28 -13.08 -13.43 5.43
C LEU A 28 -13.33 -11.92 5.56
N GLU A 29 -12.94 -11.31 6.68
CA GLU A 29 -13.05 -9.85 6.85
C GLU A 29 -12.20 -9.09 5.82
N ALA A 30 -11.01 -9.61 5.48
CA ALA A 30 -10.17 -9.05 4.44
C ALA A 30 -10.88 -9.06 3.08
N ASP A 31 -11.51 -10.17 2.73
CA ASP A 31 -12.24 -10.31 1.46
C ASP A 31 -13.47 -9.39 1.40
N ILE A 32 -14.19 -9.23 2.53
CA ILE A 32 -15.31 -8.28 2.62
C ILE A 32 -14.83 -6.85 2.36
N LEU A 33 -13.75 -6.40 3.02
CA LEU A 33 -13.23 -5.05 2.82
C LEU A 33 -12.63 -4.86 1.42
N ALA A 34 -11.99 -5.89 0.86
CA ALA A 34 -11.44 -5.87 -0.50
C ALA A 34 -12.51 -5.91 -1.61
N SER A 35 -13.76 -6.21 -1.26
CA SER A 35 -14.87 -6.24 -2.23
C SER A 35 -15.17 -4.86 -2.82
N TYR A 36 -14.89 -3.79 -2.08
CA TYR A 36 -15.00 -2.44 -2.58
C TYR A 36 -13.87 -2.12 -3.57
N LYS A 37 -14.26 -1.78 -4.79
CA LYS A 37 -13.34 -1.40 -5.87
C LYS A 37 -13.51 0.08 -6.17
N PRO A 38 -12.58 0.96 -5.75
CA PRO A 38 -12.69 2.38 -6.07
C PRO A 38 -12.59 2.63 -7.58
N VAL A 39 -13.27 3.69 -8.00
CA VAL A 39 -13.01 4.36 -9.28
C VAL A 39 -11.85 5.34 -9.07
N ILE A 40 -10.79 5.20 -9.86
CA ILE A 40 -9.62 6.07 -9.82
C ILE A 40 -9.78 7.18 -10.85
N ASN A 41 -9.54 8.43 -10.46
CA ASN A 41 -9.45 9.54 -11.40
C ASN A 41 -8.17 9.41 -12.24
N ALA A 42 -8.30 8.83 -13.44
CA ALA A 42 -7.19 8.57 -14.35
C ALA A 42 -6.46 9.85 -14.79
N THR A 43 -7.20 10.95 -14.98
CA THR A 43 -6.63 12.26 -15.35
C THR A 43 -5.68 12.81 -14.29
N LEU A 44 -6.00 12.59 -13.01
CA LEU A 44 -5.16 13.03 -11.90
C LEU A 44 -4.14 11.98 -11.44
N LEU A 45 -4.12 10.78 -12.02
CA LEU A 45 -3.29 9.69 -11.53
C LEU A 45 -1.78 10.01 -11.61
N VAL A 46 -1.30 10.38 -12.80
CA VAL A 46 0.09 10.76 -13.05
C VAL A 46 0.54 11.96 -12.20
N PRO A 47 -0.20 13.09 -12.14
CA PRO A 47 0.21 14.21 -11.29
C PRO A 47 0.20 13.84 -9.80
N ASN A 48 -0.77 13.04 -9.32
CA ASN A 48 -0.79 12.59 -7.92
C ASN A 48 0.41 11.70 -7.59
N ILE A 49 0.79 10.77 -8.48
CA ILE A 49 2.00 9.94 -8.29
C ILE A 49 3.23 10.83 -8.21
N ARG A 50 3.37 11.80 -9.12
CA ARG A 50 4.49 12.75 -9.12
C ARG A 50 4.56 13.56 -7.83
N GLU A 51 3.43 14.06 -7.34
CA GLU A 51 3.36 14.80 -6.08
C GLU A 51 3.83 13.96 -4.88
N VAL A 52 3.45 12.67 -4.83
CA VAL A 52 3.91 11.74 -3.79
C VAL A 52 5.43 11.53 -3.85
N GLU A 53 5.98 11.36 -5.06
CA GLU A 53 7.44 11.21 -5.25
C GLU A 53 8.20 12.48 -4.87
N GLU A 54 7.72 13.65 -5.29
CA GLU A 54 8.30 14.95 -4.93
C GLU A 54 8.26 15.20 -3.42
N THR A 55 7.14 14.88 -2.78
CA THR A 55 6.97 15.01 -1.32
C THR A 55 7.92 14.06 -0.59
N THR A 56 8.04 12.82 -1.07
CA THR A 56 8.98 11.83 -0.51
C THR A 56 10.42 12.32 -0.63
N LYS A 57 10.81 12.81 -1.83
CA LYS A 57 12.15 13.36 -2.08
C LYS A 57 12.45 14.56 -1.16
N LYS A 58 11.49 15.48 -1.02
CA LYS A 58 11.62 16.64 -0.11
C LYS A 58 11.78 16.21 1.33
N ALA A 59 11.01 15.24 1.79
CA ALA A 59 11.11 14.71 3.15
C ALA A 59 12.50 14.07 3.41
N LEU A 60 13.00 13.27 2.47
CA LEU A 60 14.33 12.66 2.58
C LEU A 60 15.45 13.71 2.61
N GLU A 61 15.35 14.75 1.79
CA GLU A 61 16.31 15.86 1.80
C GLU A 61 16.26 16.64 3.12
N TYR A 62 15.06 16.95 3.61
CA TYR A 62 14.86 17.69 4.86
C TYR A 62 15.42 16.91 6.07
N PHE A 63 15.25 15.60 6.08
CA PHE A 63 15.72 14.71 7.14
C PHE A 63 17.04 14.00 6.81
N LYS A 64 17.86 14.52 5.89
CA LYS A 64 19.10 13.86 5.46
C LYS A 64 20.12 13.62 6.57
N SER A 65 20.11 14.46 7.62
CA SER A 65 20.96 14.29 8.81
C SER A 65 20.35 13.36 9.86
N THR A 66 19.10 12.93 9.67
CA THR A 66 18.41 11.99 10.55
C THR A 66 18.48 10.61 9.92
N ARG A 67 18.89 9.63 10.73
CA ARG A 67 18.92 8.25 10.29
C ARG A 67 17.50 7.77 9.97
N HIS A 68 17.27 7.32 8.75
CA HIS A 68 15.97 6.86 8.24
C HIS A 68 16.10 5.50 7.55
N ILE A 69 14.98 4.77 7.46
CA ILE A 69 14.87 3.50 6.74
C ILE A 69 13.61 3.54 5.89
N ILE A 70 13.68 3.04 4.65
CA ILE A 70 12.54 2.90 3.75
C ILE A 70 12.14 1.42 3.74
N LEU A 71 10.87 1.15 4.02
CA LEU A 71 10.33 -0.20 4.09
C LEU A 71 9.13 -0.32 3.17
N TYR A 72 9.14 -1.38 2.35
CA TYR A 72 7.98 -1.80 1.59
C TYR A 72 7.32 -2.98 2.29
N TYR A 73 6.00 -2.99 2.28
CA TYR A 73 5.23 -4.07 2.92
C TYR A 73 5.65 -5.46 2.41
N GLU A 74 5.84 -5.59 1.10
CA GLU A 74 6.24 -6.86 0.48
C GLU A 74 7.65 -7.31 0.91
N ASP A 75 8.59 -6.38 1.14
CA ASP A 75 9.93 -6.72 1.61
C ASP A 75 9.88 -7.31 3.03
N VAL A 76 9.01 -6.76 3.88
CA VAL A 76 8.84 -7.22 5.26
C VAL A 76 8.15 -8.58 5.33
N VAL A 77 7.17 -8.82 4.46
CA VAL A 77 6.40 -10.08 4.45
C VAL A 77 7.15 -11.22 3.74
N LYS A 78 7.88 -10.93 2.65
CA LYS A 78 8.59 -11.95 1.87
C LYS A 78 9.98 -12.27 2.43
N ASN A 79 10.66 -11.30 3.02
CA ASN A 79 12.01 -11.48 3.54
C ASN A 79 12.06 -11.32 5.08
N ARG A 80 12.17 -12.45 5.79
CA ARG A 80 12.27 -12.46 7.25
C ARG A 80 13.51 -11.74 7.80
N THR A 81 14.61 -11.67 7.04
CA THR A 81 15.81 -10.93 7.50
C THR A 81 15.56 -9.43 7.60
N LYS A 82 14.60 -8.90 6.83
CA LYS A 82 14.27 -7.47 6.84
C LYS A 82 13.77 -7.02 8.22
N LEU A 83 13.05 -7.87 8.94
CA LEU A 83 12.60 -7.58 10.31
C LEU A 83 13.76 -7.52 11.31
N ALA A 84 14.82 -8.31 11.10
CA ALA A 84 16.03 -8.21 11.92
C ALA A 84 16.75 -6.88 11.65
N GLU A 85 16.90 -6.48 10.38
CA GLU A 85 17.46 -5.17 10.00
C GLU A 85 16.66 -4.00 10.58
N VAL A 86 15.31 -4.10 10.62
CA VAL A 86 14.46 -3.08 11.24
C VAL A 86 14.67 -3.03 12.76
N GLN A 87 14.79 -4.16 13.43
CA GLN A 87 15.06 -4.20 14.88
C GLN A 87 16.44 -3.64 15.23
N GLU A 88 17.47 -3.98 14.43
CA GLU A 88 18.80 -3.41 14.54
C GLU A 88 18.78 -1.89 14.29
N PHE A 89 18.07 -1.46 13.24
CA PHE A 89 17.84 -0.06 12.99
C PHE A 89 17.23 0.57 14.24
N LEU A 90 16.12 0.08 14.78
CA LEU A 90 15.50 0.66 15.98
C LEU A 90 16.33 0.53 17.27
N LYS A 91 17.48 -0.16 17.25
CA LYS A 91 18.32 -0.47 18.42
C LYS A 91 17.56 -1.22 19.51
N VAL A 92 16.68 -2.13 19.10
CA VAL A 92 15.94 -3.02 20.00
C VAL A 92 16.49 -4.45 19.89
N PRO A 93 16.40 -5.26 20.96
CA PRO A 93 16.81 -6.65 20.90
C PRO A 93 16.06 -7.42 19.80
N THR A 94 16.78 -8.18 18.98
CA THR A 94 16.18 -9.02 17.95
C THR A 94 15.31 -10.10 18.58
N ARG A 95 14.07 -10.20 18.12
CA ARG A 95 13.10 -11.22 18.51
C ARG A 95 12.30 -11.69 17.30
N GLU A 96 11.73 -12.87 17.42
CA GLU A 96 10.68 -13.33 16.51
C GLU A 96 9.44 -12.46 16.65
N LEU A 97 8.96 -11.91 15.53
CA LEU A 97 7.78 -11.04 15.49
C LEU A 97 6.66 -11.76 14.73
N SER A 98 5.46 -11.69 15.30
CA SER A 98 4.26 -12.27 14.69
C SER A 98 3.11 -11.28 14.73
N SER A 99 2.27 -11.29 13.70
CA SER A 99 1.06 -10.49 13.64
C SER A 99 -0.13 -11.37 13.28
N ARG A 100 -1.31 -11.06 13.84
CA ARG A 100 -2.59 -11.64 13.41
C ARG A 100 -3.22 -10.86 12.26
N GLN A 101 -2.65 -9.72 11.88
CA GLN A 101 -3.18 -8.90 10.80
C GLN A 101 -3.05 -9.60 9.45
N VAL A 102 -4.10 -9.51 8.65
CA VAL A 102 -4.16 -10.09 7.31
C VAL A 102 -4.14 -8.97 6.26
N LYS A 103 -3.33 -9.14 5.21
CA LYS A 103 -3.33 -8.23 4.04
C LYS A 103 -4.73 -8.21 3.43
N ILE A 104 -5.31 -7.02 3.30
CA ILE A 104 -6.67 -6.85 2.74
C ILE A 104 -6.64 -7.05 1.21
N HIS A 105 -5.79 -6.32 0.49
CA HIS A 105 -5.73 -6.41 -0.97
C HIS A 105 -4.64 -7.40 -1.41
N LYS A 106 -5.03 -8.50 -2.07
CA LYS A 106 -4.13 -9.55 -2.57
C LYS A 106 -4.30 -9.76 -4.08
N GLY A 107 -3.23 -10.15 -4.77
CA GLY A 107 -3.26 -10.36 -6.22
C GLY A 107 -3.14 -9.06 -7.03
N SER A 108 -3.43 -9.12 -8.32
CA SER A 108 -3.22 -7.99 -9.23
C SER A 108 -4.09 -6.76 -8.89
N LEU A 109 -3.55 -5.56 -9.10
CA LEU A 109 -4.26 -4.30 -8.89
C LEU A 109 -5.56 -4.20 -9.71
N SER A 110 -5.58 -4.83 -10.90
CA SER A 110 -6.76 -4.92 -11.76
C SER A 110 -7.98 -5.56 -11.08
N LYS A 111 -7.78 -6.41 -10.06
CA LYS A 111 -8.89 -6.99 -9.30
C LYS A 111 -9.52 -6.01 -8.32
N HIS A 112 -8.80 -4.96 -7.94
CA HIS A 112 -9.13 -4.01 -6.87
C HIS A 112 -9.54 -2.62 -7.36
N ILE A 113 -9.58 -2.39 -8.67
CA ILE A 113 -9.96 -1.10 -9.27
C ILE A 113 -11.11 -1.31 -10.23
N GLN A 114 -12.16 -0.49 -10.10
CA GLN A 114 -13.37 -0.64 -10.92
C GLN A 114 -13.10 -0.25 -12.38
N ASN A 115 -12.40 0.85 -12.62
CA ASN A 115 -12.08 1.37 -13.95
C ASN A 115 -10.62 1.06 -14.36
N TRP A 116 -10.20 -0.20 -14.23
CA TRP A 116 -8.81 -0.61 -14.47
C TRP A 116 -8.30 -0.20 -15.87
N ASN A 117 -9.12 -0.34 -16.90
CA ASN A 117 -8.72 -0.01 -18.28
C ASN A 117 -8.30 1.48 -18.42
N ASP A 118 -8.93 2.38 -17.68
CA ASP A 118 -8.57 3.81 -17.72
C ASP A 118 -7.26 4.06 -16.98
N VAL A 119 -7.04 3.36 -15.87
CA VAL A 119 -5.77 3.39 -15.11
C VAL A 119 -4.63 2.85 -15.96
N GLU A 120 -4.84 1.71 -16.61
CA GLU A 120 -3.87 1.10 -17.52
C GLU A 120 -3.48 2.06 -18.65
N LYS A 121 -4.47 2.62 -19.35
CA LYS A 121 -4.23 3.62 -20.40
C LYS A 121 -3.50 4.86 -19.91
N ALA A 122 -3.79 5.33 -18.69
CA ALA A 122 -3.16 6.52 -18.12
C ALA A 122 -1.69 6.29 -17.72
N LEU A 123 -1.31 5.06 -17.38
CA LEU A 123 0.07 4.73 -16.98
C LEU A 123 0.91 4.18 -18.12
N ASN A 124 0.30 3.53 -19.11
CA ASN A 124 0.98 2.93 -20.24
C ASN A 124 1.77 3.99 -21.04
N GLY A 125 3.04 3.70 -21.35
CA GLY A 125 3.96 4.62 -22.02
C GLY A 125 4.47 5.77 -21.15
N THR A 126 4.15 5.80 -19.85
CA THR A 126 4.69 6.76 -18.90
C THR A 126 5.84 6.15 -18.09
N GLN A 127 6.62 6.98 -17.39
CA GLN A 127 7.65 6.50 -16.45
C GLN A 127 7.09 5.64 -15.29
N TYR A 128 5.77 5.69 -15.07
CA TYR A 128 5.06 4.95 -14.02
C TYR A 128 4.41 3.64 -14.52
N GLU A 129 4.64 3.26 -15.78
CA GLU A 129 4.08 2.04 -16.37
C GLU A 129 4.43 0.78 -15.57
N SER A 130 5.60 0.75 -14.93
CA SER A 130 6.03 -0.34 -14.05
C SER A 130 5.05 -0.65 -12.92
N TYR A 131 4.24 0.31 -12.47
CA TYR A 131 3.20 0.11 -11.46
C TYR A 131 2.03 -0.77 -11.96
N LEU A 132 1.90 -1.03 -13.26
CA LEU A 132 0.89 -1.94 -13.80
C LEU A 132 1.24 -3.42 -13.59
N TYR A 133 2.54 -3.75 -13.53
CA TYR A 133 3.01 -5.12 -13.69
C TYR A 133 3.51 -5.78 -12.39
N GLY A 134 3.50 -5.07 -11.27
CA GLY A 134 4.07 -5.61 -10.04
C GLY A 134 3.35 -5.17 -8.77
N ASP A 135 3.13 -6.14 -7.88
CA ASP A 135 3.46 -5.94 -6.47
C ASP A 135 5.00 -6.00 -6.37
N TYR A 136 5.64 -4.86 -6.66
CA TYR A 136 7.09 -4.59 -6.56
C TYR A 136 8.00 -5.56 -7.34
N ARG A 137 8.42 -5.17 -8.55
CA ARG A 137 9.70 -5.63 -9.12
C ARG A 137 10.71 -4.50 -8.97
N ARG A 138 11.75 -4.72 -8.18
CA ARG A 138 13.02 -3.99 -8.31
C ARG A 138 13.87 -4.69 -9.36
#